data_AF-A0A7S2VBA7-F1
#
_entry.id   AF-A0A7S2VBA7-F1
#
_cell.length_a   1.000
_cell.length_b   1.000
_cell.length_c   1.000
_cell.angle_alpha   90.00
_cell.angle_beta   90.00
_cell.angle_gamma   90.00
#
_symmetry.space_group_name_H-M   'P 1'
#
loop_
_entity.id
_entity.type
_entity.pdbx_description
1 polymer ?
#
loop_
_entity_poly.entity_id
_entity_poly.type
_entity_poly.pdbx_seq_one_letter_code
_entity_poly.pdbx_strand_id
1 'polypeptide(L)'
;GQDGHDRGAKVIASGFSDLGWDVDMGPLFQTPREVALQALDSDVHVIGISSQAAGHKALLPALAKELEMLNLHQDIVVVAGGVIPSVDYDYLLKETSSCSAIFGPGTR
;
A
#
# COMPACT_ATOMS: atom_id res chain seq x y z
N GLY A 1 -1.65 -3.69 9.28
CA GLY A 1 -2.69 -3.62 10.34
C GLY A 1 -3.27 -5.00 10.57
N GLN A 2 -4.35 -5.14 11.34
CA GLN A 2 -4.92 -6.47 11.66
C GLN A 2 -5.73 -7.14 10.53
N ASP A 3 -5.66 -6.59 9.32
CA ASP A 3 -6.33 -7.15 8.14
C ASP A 3 -5.61 -8.42 7.67
N GLY A 4 -6.29 -9.56 7.74
CA GLY A 4 -5.78 -10.87 7.31
C GLY A 4 -6.15 -11.23 5.88
N HIS A 5 -6.85 -10.38 5.13
CA HIS A 5 -7.23 -10.67 3.75
C HIS A 5 -6.03 -10.53 2.81
N ASP A 6 -5.43 -11.66 2.44
CA ASP A 6 -4.22 -11.69 1.62
C ASP A 6 -4.44 -12.23 0.20
N ARG A 7 -5.62 -12.77 -0.11
CA ARG A 7 -5.90 -13.39 -1.42
C ARG A 7 -5.63 -12.42 -2.57
N GLY A 8 -6.14 -11.20 -2.49
CA GLY A 8 -5.94 -10.17 -3.51
C GLY A 8 -4.46 -9.79 -3.64
N ALA A 9 -3.80 -9.54 -2.50
CA ALA A 9 -2.38 -9.22 -2.48
C ALA A 9 -1.51 -10.32 -3.11
N LYS A 10 -1.76 -11.60 -2.78
CA LYS A 10 -1.04 -12.75 -3.35
C LYS A 10 -1.24 -12.90 -4.86
N VAL A 11 -2.46 -12.67 -5.36
CA VAL A 11 -2.75 -12.73 -6.80
C VAL A 11 -2.01 -11.61 -7.54
N ILE A 12 -2.02 -10.39 -7.00
CA ILE A 12 -1.28 -9.26 -7.58
C ILE A 12 0.23 -9.52 -7.56
N ALA A 13 0.77 -10.00 -6.42
CA ALA A 13 2.19 -10.29 -6.31
C ALA A 13 2.67 -11.35 -7.31
N SER A 14 1.93 -12.46 -7.44
CA SER A 14 2.22 -13.48 -8.45
C SER A 14 2.11 -12.92 -9.86
N GLY A 15 1.05 -12.15 -10.16
CA GLY A 15 0.86 -11.58 -11.50
C GLY A 15 1.95 -10.58 -11.90
N PHE A 16 2.41 -9.74 -10.96
CA PHE A 16 3.52 -8.82 -11.22
C PHE A 16 4.84 -9.57 -11.37
N SER A 17 5.06 -10.62 -10.57
CA SER A 17 6.23 -11.50 -10.71
C SER A 17 6.26 -12.18 -12.08
N ASP A 18 5.11 -12.67 -12.57
CA ASP A 18 4.98 -13.27 -13.90
C ASP A 18 5.28 -12.26 -15.04
N LEU A 19 5.07 -10.96 -14.79
CA LEU A 19 5.41 -9.87 -15.69
C LEU A 19 6.86 -9.38 -15.56
N GLY A 20 7.67 -10.02 -14.70
CA GLY A 20 9.09 -9.75 -14.53
C GLY A 20 9.42 -8.68 -13.49
N TRP A 21 8.47 -8.30 -12.63
CA TRP A 21 8.78 -7.47 -11.46
C TRP A 21 9.47 -8.31 -10.39
N ASP A 22 10.40 -7.70 -9.67
CA ASP A 22 10.87 -8.23 -8.39
C ASP A 22 9.87 -7.84 -7.30
N VAL A 23 9.33 -8.83 -6.59
CA VAL A 23 8.18 -8.62 -5.70
C VAL A 23 8.45 -9.18 -4.32
N ASP A 24 8.55 -8.27 -3.36
CA ASP A 24 8.57 -8.60 -1.93
C ASP A 24 7.17 -8.60 -1.33
N MET A 25 6.81 -9.70 -0.68
CA MET A 25 5.55 -9.81 0.06
C MET A 25 5.77 -9.51 1.55
N GLY A 26 5.17 -8.42 2.01
CA GLY A 26 5.15 -8.06 3.43
C GLY A 26 4.44 -9.12 4.30
N PRO A 27 4.95 -9.42 5.51
CA PRO A 27 4.23 -10.22 6.51
C PRO A 27 2.85 -9.67 6.84
N LEU A 28 1.95 -10.55 7.28
CA LEU A 28 0.69 -10.12 7.87
C LEU A 28 0.93 -9.31 9.15
N PHE A 29 -0.02 -8.42 9.46
CA PHE A 29 -0.11 -7.71 10.74
C PHE A 29 0.93 -6.61 11.00
N GLN A 30 1.68 -6.20 9.98
CA GLN A 30 2.64 -5.08 10.09
C GLN A 30 1.97 -3.73 10.39
N THR A 31 2.66 -2.92 11.18
CA THR A 31 2.39 -1.49 11.37
C THR A 31 2.90 -0.67 10.19
N PRO A 32 2.42 0.57 9.99
CA PRO A 32 2.94 1.46 8.96
C PRO A 32 4.46 1.69 9.05
N ARG A 33 5.01 1.78 10.27
CA ARG A 33 6.45 1.91 10.50
C ARG A 33 7.22 0.69 10.00
N GLU A 34 6.75 -0.50 10.31
CA GLU A 34 7.41 -1.74 9.87
C GLU A 34 7.39 -1.88 8.35
N VAL A 35 6.29 -1.50 7.69
CA VAL A 35 6.21 -1.47 6.22
C VAL A 35 7.19 -0.45 5.64
N ALA A 36 7.28 0.76 6.22
CA ALA A 36 8.20 1.80 5.75
C ALA A 36 9.67 1.40 5.91
N LEU A 37 10.03 0.72 7.02
CA LEU A 37 11.38 0.20 7.24
C LEU A 37 11.70 -0.94 6.27
N GLN A 38 10.76 -1.85 6.02
CA GLN A 38 10.96 -2.91 5.04
C GLN A 38 11.18 -2.33 3.63
N ALA A 39 10.42 -1.29 3.26
CA ALA A 39 10.57 -0.60 1.99
C ALA A 39 11.93 0.10 1.86
N LEU A 40 12.44 0.70 2.95
CA LEU A 40 13.78 1.26 3.02
C LEU A 40 14.85 0.19 2.82
N ASP A 41 14.76 -0.92 3.56
CA ASP A 41 15.77 -1.98 3.55
C ASP A 41 15.83 -2.71 2.20
N SER A 42 14.69 -2.78 1.50
CA SER A 42 14.55 -3.49 0.21
C SER A 42 14.68 -2.55 -1.00
N ASP A 43 14.87 -1.24 -0.79
CA ASP A 43 15.01 -0.22 -1.84
C ASP A 43 13.93 -0.30 -2.93
N VAL A 44 12.66 -0.39 -2.51
CA VAL A 44 11.53 -0.61 -3.43
C VAL A 44 11.09 0.68 -4.13
N HIS A 45 10.66 0.54 -5.38
CA HIS A 45 10.08 1.64 -6.15
C HIS A 45 8.60 1.91 -5.81
N VAL A 46 7.87 0.87 -5.41
CA VAL A 46 6.41 0.92 -5.22
C VAL A 46 6.01 0.11 -3.99
N ILE A 47 5.12 0.67 -3.16
CA ILE A 47 4.43 -0.05 -2.10
C ILE A 47 2.96 -0.22 -2.48
N GLY A 48 2.51 -1.48 -2.60
CA GLY A 48 1.10 -1.82 -2.82
C GLY A 48 0.40 -2.23 -1.52
N ILE A 49 -0.58 -1.46 -1.07
CA ILE A 49 -1.37 -1.75 0.14
C ILE A 49 -2.74 -2.32 -0.23
N SER A 50 -3.08 -3.51 0.29
CA SER A 50 -4.43 -4.06 0.23
C SER A 50 -5.20 -3.76 1.52
N SER A 51 -6.33 -3.07 1.41
CA SER A 51 -7.22 -2.77 2.54
C SER A 51 -8.63 -3.32 2.32
N GLN A 52 -9.07 -4.21 3.19
CA GLN A 52 -10.41 -4.81 3.21
C GLN A 52 -11.10 -4.69 4.59
N ALA A 53 -10.35 -4.32 5.64
CA ALA A 53 -10.86 -4.13 7.00
C ALA A 53 -11.08 -2.64 7.39
N ALA A 54 -11.40 -1.76 6.45
CA ALA A 54 -11.72 -0.33 6.66
C ALA A 54 -10.65 0.50 7.41
N GLY A 55 -9.39 0.03 7.45
CA GLY A 55 -8.29 0.73 8.11
C GLY A 55 -7.60 1.80 7.27
N HIS A 56 -7.97 1.94 5.98
CA HIS A 56 -7.27 2.76 4.99
C HIS A 56 -7.12 4.23 5.40
N LYS A 57 -8.15 4.85 5.98
CA LYS A 57 -8.09 6.28 6.38
C LYS A 57 -7.11 6.57 7.52
N ALA A 58 -6.75 5.57 8.32
CA ALA A 58 -5.79 5.73 9.40
C ALA A 58 -4.40 5.25 8.97
N LEU A 59 -4.31 4.09 8.32
CA LEU A 59 -3.06 3.40 8.06
C LEU A 59 -2.30 3.98 6.86
N LEU A 60 -2.97 4.41 5.79
CA LEU A 60 -2.30 5.00 4.62
C LEU A 60 -1.67 6.36 4.97
N PRO A 61 -2.37 7.31 5.63
CA PRO A 61 -1.72 8.57 6.04
C PRO A 61 -0.58 8.35 7.04
N ALA A 62 -0.72 7.37 7.94
CA ALA A 62 0.36 7.02 8.85
C ALA A 62 1.60 6.48 8.09
N LEU A 63 1.40 5.63 7.07
CA LEU A 63 2.49 5.14 6.22
C LEU A 63 3.17 6.28 5.46
N ALA A 64 2.41 7.18 4.85
CA ALA A 64 2.95 8.34 4.15
C ALA A 64 3.83 9.20 5.07
N LYS A 65 3.39 9.42 6.32
CA LYS A 65 4.19 10.14 7.33
C LYS A 65 5.47 9.40 7.71
N GLU A 66 5.44 8.07 7.83
CA GLU A 66 6.64 7.28 8.10
C GLU A 66 7.65 7.36 6.96
N LEU A 67 7.19 7.30 5.70
CA LEU A 67 8.03 7.49 4.53
C LEU A 67 8.61 8.91 4.46
N GLU A 68 7.85 9.93 4.84
CA GLU A 68 8.34 11.31 4.94
C GLU A 68 9.46 11.43 5.99
N MET A 69 9.27 10.87 7.19
CA MET A 69 10.29 10.87 8.24
C MET A 69 11.57 10.11 7.87
N LEU A 70 11.48 9.14 6.96
CA LEU A 70 12.62 8.41 6.40
C LEU A 70 13.22 9.08 5.14
N ASN A 71 12.67 10.21 4.69
CA ASN A 71 13.01 10.89 3.43
C ASN A 71 12.79 10.05 2.16
N LEU A 72 11.85 9.11 2.18
CA LEU A 72 11.54 8.21 1.05
C LEU A 72 10.30 8.63 0.25
N HIS A 73 9.56 9.62 0.74
CA HIS A 73 8.27 10.04 0.15
C HIS A 73 8.35 10.55 -1.30
N GLN A 74 9.55 10.88 -1.81
CA GLN A 74 9.76 11.31 -3.20
C GLN A 74 10.18 10.17 -4.12
N ASP A 75 10.74 9.09 -3.56
CA ASP A 75 11.34 7.98 -4.30
C ASP A 75 10.40 6.77 -4.40
N ILE A 76 9.48 6.62 -3.44
CA ILE A 76 8.58 5.48 -3.35
C ILE A 76 7.14 5.87 -3.68
N VAL A 77 6.57 5.23 -4.70
CA VAL A 77 5.15 5.39 -5.06
C VAL A 77 4.29 4.49 -4.18
N VAL A 78 3.31 5.05 -3.48
CA VAL A 78 2.33 4.25 -2.72
C VAL A 78 1.04 4.09 -3.53
N VAL A 79 0.58 2.85 -3.73
CA VAL A 79 -0.72 2.55 -4.34
C VAL A 79 -1.57 1.73 -3.37
N ALA A 80 -2.88 1.93 -3.42
CA ALA A 80 -3.83 1.21 -2.58
C ALA A 80 -4.78 0.35 -3.41
N GLY A 81 -5.29 -0.72 -2.83
CA GLY A 81 -6.32 -1.56 -3.42
C GLY A 81 -7.16 -2.27 -2.37
N GLY A 82 -8.02 -3.17 -2.83
CA GLY A 82 -8.98 -3.88 -1.97
C GLY A 82 -10.35 -3.22 -1.97
N VAL A 83 -11.06 -3.25 -0.84
CA VAL A 83 -12.43 -2.76 -0.69
C VAL A 83 -12.39 -1.38 -0.03
N ILE A 84 -12.03 -0.36 -0.82
CA ILE A 84 -12.02 1.04 -0.39
C ILE A 84 -13.28 1.73 -0.96
N PRO A 85 -14.16 2.30 -0.14
CA PRO A 85 -15.32 3.06 -0.60
C PRO A 85 -14.90 4.28 -1.44
N SER A 86 -15.59 4.53 -2.55
CA SER A 86 -15.29 5.66 -3.44
C SER A 86 -15.37 7.03 -2.74
N VAL A 87 -16.21 7.16 -1.71
CA VAL A 87 -16.32 8.37 -0.88
C VAL A 87 -15.04 8.72 -0.12
N ASP A 88 -14.13 7.74 0.07
CA ASP A 88 -12.85 7.95 0.75
C ASP A 88 -11.71 8.23 -0.23
N TYR A 89 -11.93 8.20 -1.55
CA TYR A 89 -10.86 8.36 -2.54
C TYR A 89 -10.26 9.76 -2.50
N ASP A 90 -11.09 10.80 -2.45
CA ASP A 90 -10.60 12.19 -2.38
C ASP A 90 -9.79 12.43 -1.10
N TYR A 91 -10.20 11.82 0.02
CA TYR A 91 -9.46 11.90 1.27
C TYR A 91 -8.05 11.29 1.14
N LEU A 92 -7.93 10.13 0.49
CA LEU A 92 -6.66 9.42 0.35
C LEU A 92 -5.75 10.05 -0.73
N LEU A 93 -6.31 10.38 -1.89
CA LEU A 93 -5.56 10.85 -3.06
C LEU A 93 -5.22 12.34 -2.99
N LYS A 94 -6.10 13.17 -2.41
CA LYS A 94 -5.97 14.64 -2.44
C LYS A 94 -5.69 15.21 -1.06
N GLU A 95 -6.59 14.97 -0.10
CA GLU A 95 -6.51 15.63 1.21
C GLU A 95 -5.27 15.20 2.00
N THR A 96 -5.00 13.89 2.04
CA THR A 96 -3.82 13.33 2.72
C THR A 96 -2.66 13.04 1.78
N SER A 97 -2.91 12.98 0.46
CA SER A 97 -1.92 12.58 -0.55
C SER A 97 -1.17 11.30 -0.13
N SER A 98 -1.88 10.35 0.48
CA SER A 98 -1.29 9.16 1.11
C SER A 98 -1.05 8.01 0.14
N CYS A 99 -1.60 8.09 -1.07
CA CYS A 99 -1.31 7.20 -2.18
C CYS A 99 -1.53 7.91 -3.52
N SER A 100 -0.91 7.40 -4.58
CA SER A 100 -0.98 7.95 -5.94
C SER A 100 -2.14 7.37 -6.75
N ALA A 101 -2.61 6.17 -6.43
CA ALA A 101 -3.71 5.50 -7.12
C ALA A 101 -4.44 4.51 -6.20
N ILE A 102 -5.73 4.27 -6.50
CA ILE A 102 -6.56 3.28 -5.83
C ILE A 102 -7.13 2.29 -6.87
N PHE A 103 -6.90 1.00 -6.65
CA PHE A 103 -7.37 -0.12 -7.48
C PHE A 103 -8.43 -0.93 -6.73
N GLY A 104 -9.70 -0.56 -6.93
CA GLY A 104 -10.84 -1.19 -6.28
C GLY A 104 -11.20 -2.59 -6.83
N PRO A 105 -12.30 -3.20 -6.36
CA PRO A 105 -12.73 -4.50 -6.84
C PRO A 105 -13.02 -4.48 -8.36
N GLY A 106 -12.53 -5.48 -9.08
CA GLY A 106 -12.78 -5.63 -10.52
C GLY A 106 -11.84 -4.83 -11.43
N THR A 107 -10.75 -4.26 -10.90
CA THR A 107 -9.63 -3.73 -11.71
C THR A 107 -9.19 -4.75 -12.76
N ARG A 108 -8.94 -4.26 -13.99
CA ARG A 108 -8.49 -5.00 -15.16
C ARG A 108 -7.33 -4.27 -15.82
#